data_AF-A0A7W7B673-F1
#
_entry.id   AF-A0A7W7B673-F1
#
_cell.length_a   1.000
_cell.length_b   1.000
_cell.length_c   1.000
_cell.angle_alpha   90.00
_cell.angle_beta   90.00
_cell.angle_gamma   90.00
#
_symmetry.space_group_name_H-M   'P 1'
#
loop_
_entity.id
_entity.type
_entity.pdbx_description
1 polymer ?
#
loop_
_entity_poly.entity_id
_entity_poly.type
_entity_poly.pdbx_seq_one_letter_code
_entity_poly.pdbx_strand_id
1 'polypeptide(L)' 'MKLAKLPERKPVKLTIVMMPGLYERLQDYAHAYTQAYGTEEPVGELISAMLTAFMDGDRPFTAQAKRRSSQSGRDVTR' A
#
# COMPACT_ATOMS: atom_id res chain seq x y z
N MET A 1 0.24 -14.27 8.12
CA MET A 1 -0.13 -13.01 7.44
C MET A 1 1.02 -12.53 6.56
N LYS A 2 0.76 -11.95 5.37
CA LYS A 2 1.82 -11.45 4.44
C LYS A 2 2.31 -10.03 4.77
N LEU A 3 1.55 -9.29 5.56
CA LEU A 3 1.84 -7.90 5.92
C LEU A 3 2.59 -7.84 7.26
N ALA A 4 3.70 -7.11 7.29
CA ALA A 4 4.40 -6.76 8.52
C ALA A 4 3.72 -5.56 9.22
N LYS A 5 4.05 -5.31 10.49
CA LYS A 5 3.53 -4.16 11.25
C LYS A 5 3.83 -2.84 10.52
N LEU A 6 2.84 -1.95 10.47
CA LEU A 6 2.91 -0.71 9.71
C LEU A 6 3.79 0.35 10.39
N PRO A 7 4.66 1.05 9.65
CA PRO A 7 5.36 2.24 10.14
C PRO A 7 4.46 3.48 10.06
N GLU A 8 4.77 4.52 10.84
CA GLU A 8 4.06 5.80 10.80
C GLU A 8 4.28 6.53 9.45
N ARG A 9 3.20 7.03 8.83
CA ARG A 9 3.21 7.69 7.51
C ARG A 9 2.22 8.85 7.47
N LYS A 10 2.45 9.84 6.59
CA LYS A 10 1.51 10.93 6.31
C LYS A 10 0.58 10.53 5.15
N PRO A 11 -0.73 10.31 5.38
CA PRO A 11 -1.63 9.82 4.34
C PRO A 11 -2.07 10.93 3.38
N VAL A 12 -2.35 10.55 2.13
CA VAL A 12 -3.03 11.39 1.13
C VAL A 12 -4.44 10.82 0.90
N LYS A 13 -5.47 11.67 0.95
CA LYS A 13 -6.86 11.22 0.78
C LYS A 13 -7.15 10.89 -0.69
N LEU A 14 -7.58 9.66 -0.95
CA LEU A 14 -8.04 9.18 -2.25
C LEU A 14 -9.40 8.50 -2.08
N THR A 15 -10.39 8.90 -2.89
CA THR A 15 -11.70 8.22 -2.96
C THR A 15 -11.64 7.13 -4.02
N ILE A 16 -12.02 5.90 -3.66
CA ILE A 16 -12.07 4.75 -4.59
C ILE A 16 -13.45 4.12 -4.56
N VAL A 17 -13.86 3.52 -5.68
CA VAL A 17 -15.05 2.67 -5.77
C VAL A 17 -14.58 1.22 -5.90
N MET A 18 -15.18 0.32 -5.13
CA MET A 18 -14.83 -1.11 -5.15
C MET A 18 -16.07 -2.00 -5.14
N MET A 19 -15.89 -3.23 -5.60
CA MET A 19 -16.95 -4.23 -5.55
C MET A 19 -17.24 -4.65 -4.09
N PRO A 20 -18.51 -4.92 -3.72
CA PRO A 20 -18.88 -5.29 -2.36
C PRO A 20 -18.08 -6.48 -1.81
N GLY A 21 -17.89 -7.53 -2.62
CA GLY A 21 -17.12 -8.70 -2.22
C GLY A 21 -15.62 -8.45 -2.03
N LEU A 22 -15.06 -7.33 -2.51
CA LEU A 22 -13.70 -6.92 -2.13
C LEU A 22 -13.72 -6.24 -0.76
N TYR A 23 -14.72 -5.41 -0.48
CA TYR A 23 -14.87 -4.74 0.81
C TYR A 23 -15.05 -5.74 1.96
N GLU A 24 -15.85 -6.79 1.78
CA GLU A 24 -16.01 -7.88 2.76
C GLU A 24 -14.67 -8.57 3.06
N ARG A 25 -13.93 -8.97 2.02
CA ARG A 25 -12.61 -9.61 2.18
C ARG A 25 -11.59 -8.71 2.87
N LEU A 26 -11.68 -7.39 2.68
CA LEU A 26 -10.82 -6.43 3.36
C LEU A 26 -11.15 -6.33 4.85
N GLN A 27 -12.42 -6.42 5.23
CA GLN A 27 -12.84 -6.48 6.63
C GLN A 27 -12.37 -7.78 7.30
N ASP A 28 -12.55 -8.92 6.64
CA ASP A 28 -12.05 -10.22 7.14
C ASP A 28 -10.53 -10.18 7.37
N TYR A 29 -9.80 -9.56 6.43
CA TYR A 29 -8.37 -9.38 6.57
C TYR A 29 -8.03 -8.46 7.75
N ALA A 30 -8.75 -7.36 7.94
CA ALA A 30 -8.53 -6.45 9.07
C ALA A 30 -8.75 -7.19 10.40
N HIS A 31 -9.81 -7.99 10.52
CA HIS A 31 -10.03 -8.83 11.69
C HIS A 31 -8.86 -9.80 11.92
N ALA A 32 -8.44 -10.53 10.89
CA ALA A 32 -7.32 -11.46 11.01
C ALA A 32 -5.98 -10.76 11.35
N TYR A 33 -5.78 -9.52 10.89
CA TYR A 33 -4.62 -8.71 11.23
C TYR A 33 -4.63 -8.32 12.72
N THR A 34 -5.78 -7.88 13.23
CA THR A 34 -5.98 -7.59 14.66
C THR A 34 -5.70 -8.82 15.52
N GLN A 35 -6.19 -10.00 15.12
CA GLN A 35 -5.90 -11.24 15.84
C GLN A 35 -4.40 -11.58 15.86
N ALA A 36 -3.67 -11.26 14.79
CA ALA A 36 -2.24 -11.55 14.69
C ALA A 36 -1.36 -10.58 15.48
N TYR A 37 -1.75 -9.30 15.57
CA TYR A 37 -0.89 -8.23 16.11
C TYR A 37 -1.48 -7.47 17.30
N GLY A 38 -2.70 -7.82 17.74
CA GLY A 38 -3.39 -7.22 18.88
C GLY A 38 -3.78 -5.75 18.68
N THR A 39 -3.68 -5.22 17.46
CA THR A 39 -3.97 -3.83 17.12
C THR A 39 -4.94 -3.79 15.96
N GLU A 40 -6.05 -3.10 16.15
CA GLU A 40 -7.01 -2.82 15.09
C GLU A 40 -6.50 -1.66 14.25
N GLU A 41 -6.42 -1.88 12.93
CA GLU A 41 -5.99 -0.89 11.96
C GLU A 41 -7.14 -0.57 11.01
N PRO A 42 -7.39 0.72 10.68
CA PRO A 42 -8.38 1.08 9.69
C PRO A 42 -8.11 0.39 8.35
N VAL A 43 -9.18 -0.09 7.69
CA VAL A 43 -9.07 -0.74 6.37
C VAL A 43 -8.31 0.12 5.36
N GLY A 44 -8.45 1.45 5.43
CA GLY A 44 -7.69 2.38 4.57
C GLY A 44 -6.17 2.35 4.75
N GLU A 45 -5.70 2.20 6.00
CA GLU A 45 -4.27 2.07 6.31
C GLU A 45 -3.72 0.72 5.82
N LEU A 46 -4.50 -0.35 6.06
CA LEU A 46 -4.17 -1.69 5.57
C LEU A 46 -4.10 -1.73 4.03
N ILE A 47 -5.07 -1.13 3.33
CA ILE A 47 -5.05 -1.02 1.86
C ILE A 47 -3.77 -0.32 1.40
N SER A 48 -3.42 0.81 2.01
CA SER A 48 -2.25 1.59 1.62
C SER A 48 -0.96 0.76 1.77
N ALA A 49 -0.86 -0.02 2.84
CA ALA A 49 0.28 -0.90 3.06
C ALA A 49 0.29 -2.13 2.13
N MET A 50 -0.88 -2.75 1.88
CA MET A 50 -1.03 -3.84 0.91
C MET A 50 -0.60 -3.42 -0.49
N LEU A 51 -1.02 -2.24 -0.93
CA LEU A 51 -0.64 -1.70 -2.24
C LEU A 51 0.87 -1.41 -2.30
N THR A 52 1.45 -0.90 -1.21
CA THR A 52 2.91 -0.73 -1.11
C THR A 52 3.62 -2.07 -1.31
N ALA A 53 3.25 -3.09 -0.53
CA ALA A 53 3.86 -4.42 -0.60
C ALA A 53 3.67 -5.09 -1.97
N PHE A 54 2.51 -4.86 -2.61
CA PHE A 54 2.25 -5.33 -3.97
C PHE A 54 3.18 -4.68 -4.98
N MET A 55 3.32 -3.35 -4.95
CA MET A 55 4.20 -2.60 -5.86
C MET A 55 5.68 -2.95 -5.66
N ASP A 56 6.14 -3.09 -4.42
CA ASP A 56 7.52 -3.47 -4.09
C ASP A 56 7.84 -4.90 -4.58
N GLY A 57 6.84 -5.78 -4.61
CA GLY A 57 6.94 -7.14 -5.13
C GLY A 57 7.03 -7.21 -6.66
N ASP A 58 6.57 -6.19 -7.38
CA ASP A 58 6.62 -6.10 -8.84
C ASP A 58 7.98 -5.56 -9.30
N ARG A 59 8.91 -6.48 -9.59
CA ARG A 59 10.29 -6.14 -10.01
C ARG A 59 10.34 -5.35 -11.33
N PRO A 60 9.62 -5.75 -12.41
CA PRO A 60 9.52 -4.95 -13.62
C PRO A 60 9.05 -3.51 -13.35
N PHE A 61 7.99 -3.35 -12.55
CA PHE A 61 7.48 -2.04 -12.16
C PHE A 61 8.53 -1.21 -11.42
N THR A 62 9.16 -1.79 -10.39
CA THR A 62 10.18 -1.12 -9.58
C THR A 62 11.39 -0.67 -10.41
N ALA A 63 11.84 -1.50 -11.36
CA ALA A 63 12.94 -1.15 -12.26
C ALA A 63 12.61 0.04 -13.17
N GLN A 64 11.37 0.12 -13.67
CA GLN A 64 10.91 1.25 -14.47
C GLN A 64 10.72 2.52 -13.62
N ALA A 65 10.17 2.40 -12.41
CA ALA A 65 9.99 3.52 -11.49
C ALA A 65 11.32 4.20 -11.13
N LYS A 66 12.37 3.41 -10.84
CA LYS A 66 13.74 3.92 -10.60
C LYS A 66 14.31 4.68 -11.79
N ARG A 67 14.04 4.23 -13.01
CA ARG A 67 14.48 4.94 -14.23
C ARG A 67 13.79 6.29 -14.37
N ARG A 68 12.47 6.36 -14.13
CA ARG A 68 11.70 7.62 -14.19
C ARG A 68 12.16 8.65 -13.17
N SER A 69 12.40 8.24 -11.91
CA SER A 69 12.90 9.16 -10.87
C SER A 69 14.30 9.70 -11.19
N SER A 70 15.19 8.86 -11.73
CA SER A 70 16.53 9.27 -12.19
C SER A 70 16.53 10.19 -13.42
N GLN A 71 15.43 10.24 -14.17
CA GLN A 71 15.26 11.10 -15.33
C GLN A 71 14.62 12.44 -14.95
N SER A 72 13.66 12.44 -14.02
CA SER A 72 13.06 13.66 -13.48
C SER A 72 14.03 14.54 -12.70
N GLY A 73 15.07 13.96 -12.07
CA GLY A 73 16.13 14.72 -11.40
C GLY A 73 17.15 15.37 -12.34
N ARG A 74 17.21 14.96 -13.61
CA ARG A 74 18.13 15.52 -14.62
C ARG A 74 17.54 16.73 -15.37
N ASP A 75 16.23 16.91 -15.32
CA ASP A 75 15.52 17.99 -16.04
C ASP A 75 15.39 19.29 -15.22
N VAL A 76 15.75 19.28 -13.93
CA VAL A 76 15.64 20.45 -13.02
C VAL A 76 16.94 21.27 -12.98
N THR A 77 18.01 20.82 -13.64
CA THR A 77 19.34 21.49 -13.62
C THR A 77 19.71 22.15 -14.95
N ARG A 78 18.74 22.51 -15.80
CA ARG A 78 19.02 23.20 -17.07
C ARG A 78 18.15 24.44 -17.27
#